data_AF-A0A7M3ZHH5-F1
#
_entry.id   AF-A0A7M3ZHH5-F1
#
_cell.length_a   1.000
_cell.length_b   1.000
_cell.length_c   1.000
_cell.angle_alpha   90.00
_cell.angle_beta   90.00
_cell.angle_gamma   90.00
#
_symmetry.space_group_name_H-M   'P 1'
#
loop_
_entity.id
_entity.type
_entity.pdbx_description
1 polymer ?
#
loop_
_entity_poly.entity_id
_entity_poly.type
_entity_poly.pdbx_seq_one_letter_code
_entity_poly.pdbx_strand_id
1 'polypeptide(L)'
;MHRAAIESWTSDKWGQSSVQIAEWLIEDNIVQAFIRLQRGALIIDASIDETGHLRCKNHLHIPFDQWNPGSIQANRTRDSRVRFRHRHAEIVLSAR
;
A
#
# COMPACT_ATOMS: atom_id res chain seq x y z
N MET A 1 10.80 5.47 -11.36
CA MET A 1 9.51 5.78 -12.02
C MET A 1 8.33 5.45 -11.11
N HIS A 2 8.34 4.30 -10.44
CA HIS A 2 7.25 3.82 -9.58
C HIS A 2 6.84 4.81 -8.49
N ARG A 3 7.80 5.52 -7.87
CA ARG A 3 7.50 6.56 -6.86
C ARG A 3 6.59 7.68 -7.37
N ALA A 4 6.90 8.26 -8.52
CA ALA A 4 6.10 9.34 -9.11
C ALA A 4 4.69 8.86 -9.48
N ALA A 5 4.58 7.62 -9.96
CA ALA A 5 3.28 6.99 -10.24
C ALA A 5 2.46 6.78 -8.95
N ILE A 6 3.09 6.38 -7.84
CA ILE A 6 2.44 6.30 -6.52
C ILE A 6 1.99 7.69 -6.06
N GLU A 7 2.85 8.70 -6.15
CA GLU A 7 2.54 10.09 -5.78
C GLU A 7 1.32 10.63 -6.55
N SER A 8 1.33 10.52 -7.88
CA SER A 8 0.19 10.89 -8.75
C SER A 8 -1.07 10.12 -8.36
N TRP A 9 -0.99 8.79 -8.21
CA TRP A 9 -2.15 7.99 -7.85
C TRP A 9 -2.73 8.36 -6.47
N THR A 10 -1.88 8.65 -5.48
CA THR A 10 -2.34 9.09 -4.15
C THR A 10 -3.06 10.43 -4.22
N SER A 11 -2.52 11.38 -4.98
CA SER A 11 -3.16 12.68 -5.20
C SER A 11 -4.52 12.51 -5.88
N ASP A 12 -4.56 11.75 -6.97
CA ASP A 12 -5.75 11.62 -7.83
C ASP A 12 -6.87 10.79 -7.18
N LYS A 13 -6.53 9.71 -6.48
CA LYS A 13 -7.53 8.81 -5.86
C LYS A 13 -7.90 9.16 -4.43
N TRP A 14 -6.98 9.72 -3.66
CA TRP A 14 -7.20 9.98 -2.23
C TRP A 14 -7.30 11.46 -1.88
N GLY A 15 -7.08 12.35 -2.86
CA GLY A 15 -7.04 13.80 -2.62
C GLY A 15 -5.97 14.20 -1.61
N GLN A 16 -4.91 13.40 -1.49
CA GLN A 16 -3.87 13.53 -0.47
C GLN A 16 -2.51 13.23 -1.08
N SER A 17 -1.54 14.10 -0.81
CA SER A 17 -0.14 13.82 -1.12
C SER A 17 0.41 12.72 -0.22
N SER A 18 1.25 11.86 -0.79
CA SER A 18 2.08 10.94 0.00
C SER A 18 3.14 11.74 0.76
N VAL A 19 3.18 11.56 2.08
CA VAL A 19 4.18 12.13 2.99
C VAL A 19 5.43 11.26 2.97
N GLN A 20 5.23 9.94 2.95
CA GLN A 20 6.30 8.96 2.91
C GLN A 20 5.84 7.74 2.12
N ILE A 21 6.76 7.15 1.37
CA ILE A 21 6.55 5.89 0.66
C ILE A 21 7.67 4.95 1.11
N ALA A 22 7.30 3.78 1.63
CA ALA A 22 8.21 2.71 1.97
C ALA A 22 7.88 1.50 1.10
N GLU A 23 8.88 1.03 0.36
CA GLU A 23 8.74 -0.06 -0.59
C GLU A 23 8.71 -1.40 0.15
N TRP A 24 7.72 -2.25 -0.18
CA TRP A 24 7.68 -3.63 0.27
C TRP A 24 8.28 -4.55 -0.79
N LEU A 25 7.79 -4.43 -2.02
CA LEU A 25 8.31 -5.13 -3.20
C LEU A 25 8.13 -4.24 -4.43
N ILE A 26 9.22 -3.98 -5.15
CA ILE A 26 9.19 -3.39 -6.49
C ILE A 26 10.03 -4.29 -7.38
N GLU A 27 9.37 -4.97 -8.30
CA GLU A 27 9.97 -5.91 -9.26
C GLU A 27 9.18 -5.83 -10.57
N ASP A 28 9.87 -5.60 -11.68
CA ASP A 28 9.26 -5.35 -12.99
C ASP A 28 8.14 -4.29 -12.93
N ASN A 29 6.91 -4.73 -13.17
CA ASN A 29 5.72 -3.91 -13.10
C ASN A 29 4.98 -4.02 -11.76
N ILE A 30 5.41 -4.84 -10.81
CA ILE A 30 4.78 -5.03 -9.50
C ILE A 30 5.16 -3.88 -8.57
N VAL A 31 4.16 -3.35 -7.85
CA VAL A 31 4.35 -2.33 -6.82
C VAL A 31 3.57 -2.71 -5.58
N GLN A 32 4.28 -3.07 -4.52
CA GLN A 32 3.74 -3.23 -3.18
C GLN A 32 4.44 -2.25 -2.25
N ALA A 33 3.67 -1.45 -1.51
CA ALA A 33 4.23 -0.36 -0.70
C ALA A 33 3.34 0.02 0.48
N PHE A 34 3.98 0.60 1.49
CA PHE A 34 3.35 1.34 2.57
C PHE A 34 3.45 2.83 2.26
N ILE A 35 2.34 3.55 2.39
CA ILE A 35 2.27 4.96 2.07
C ILE A 35 1.70 5.69 3.27
N ARG A 36 2.45 6.63 3.82
CA ARG A 36 1.91 7.60 4.77
C ARG A 36 1.25 8.72 3.98
N LEU A 37 -0.03 8.94 4.20
CA LEU A 37 -0.76 10.13 3.75
C LEU A 37 -0.76 11.19 4.85
N GLN A 38 -1.34 12.36 4.60
CA GLN A 38 -1.53 13.36 5.66
C GLN A 38 -2.47 12.83 6.77
N ARG A 39 -3.62 12.25 6.39
CA ARG A 39 -4.69 11.83 7.33
C ARG A 39 -4.88 10.31 7.43
N GLY A 40 -3.87 9.53 7.09
CA GLY A 40 -3.90 8.07 7.27
C GLY A 40 -2.68 7.39 6.67
N ALA A 41 -2.78 6.08 6.49
CA ALA A 41 -1.80 5.29 5.76
C ALA A 41 -2.49 4.31 4.81
N LEU A 42 -1.77 3.91 3.76
CA LEU A 42 -2.18 2.88 2.82
C LEU A 42 -1.15 1.76 2.82
N ILE A 43 -1.63 0.54 2.65
CA ILE A 43 -0.83 -0.60 2.19
C ILE A 43 -1.40 -0.96 0.82
N ILE A 44 -0.58 -0.99 -0.22
CA ILE A 44 -1.06 -1.21 -1.59
C ILE A 44 -0.44 -2.46 -2.21
N ASP A 45 -1.24 -3.12 -3.05
CA ASP A 45 -0.81 -4.08 -4.06
C ASP A 45 -1.24 -3.55 -5.43
N ALA A 46 -0.28 -3.30 -6.29
CA ALA A 46 -0.46 -2.56 -7.52
C ALA A 46 0.47 -3.05 -8.62
N SER A 47 0.25 -2.52 -9.82
CA SER A 47 1.20 -2.61 -10.92
C SER A 47 1.34 -1.29 -11.67
N ILE A 48 2.45 -1.11 -12.37
CA ILE A 48 2.63 -0.03 -13.34
C ILE A 48 2.19 -0.55 -14.71
N ASP A 49 1.30 0.18 -15.39
CA ASP A 49 0.92 -0.14 -16.76
C ASP A 49 1.94 0.37 -17.80
N GLU A 50 1.74 0.02 -19.07
CA GLU A 50 2.63 0.40 -20.18
C GLU A 50 2.76 1.92 -20.36
N THR A 51 1.78 2.69 -19.86
CA THR A 51 1.77 4.15 -19.89
C THR A 51 2.48 4.78 -18.67
N GLY A 52 3.02 3.96 -17.77
CA GLY A 52 3.70 4.42 -16.56
C GLY A 52 2.76 4.79 -15.41
N HIS A 53 1.46 4.54 -15.53
CA HIS A 53 0.47 4.85 -14.50
C HIS A 53 0.28 3.68 -13.53
N LEU A 54 0.03 4.02 -12.26
CA LEU A 54 -0.24 3.02 -11.24
C LEU A 54 -1.67 2.49 -11.37
N ARG A 55 -1.79 1.17 -11.46
CA ARG A 55 -3.02 0.40 -11.37
C ARG A 55 -3.06 -0.33 -10.03
N CYS A 56 -3.84 0.23 -9.10
CA CYS A 56 -4.06 -0.39 -7.80
C CYS A 56 -4.98 -1.62 -7.97
N LYS A 57 -4.49 -2.79 -7.60
CA LYS A 57 -5.24 -4.05 -7.60
C LYS A 57 -6.00 -4.20 -6.29
N ASN A 58 -5.33 -3.89 -5.17
CA ASN A 58 -5.92 -3.89 -3.85
C ASN A 58 -5.23 -2.86 -2.94
N HIS A 59 -5.93 -2.40 -1.92
CA HIS A 59 -5.35 -1.53 -0.89
C HIS A 59 -6.02 -1.79 0.46
N LEU A 60 -5.25 -1.59 1.53
CA LEU A 60 -5.75 -1.47 2.90
C LEU A 60 -5.55 -0.02 3.35
N HIS A 61 -6.65 0.68 3.62
CA HIS A 61 -6.63 2.03 4.15
C HIS A 61 -6.76 2.01 5.67
N ILE A 62 -5.87 2.75 6.34
CA ILE A 62 -5.81 2.91 7.78
C ILE A 62 -5.99 4.41 8.08
N PRO A 63 -7.22 4.85 8.41
CA PRO A 63 -7.48 6.22 8.83
C PRO A 63 -6.67 6.60 10.07
N PHE A 64 -6.20 7.85 10.15
CA PHE A 64 -5.34 8.30 11.25
C PHE A 64 -6.01 8.21 12.63
N ASP A 65 -7.30 8.52 12.71
CA ASP A 65 -8.14 8.38 13.91
C ASP A 65 -8.34 6.93 14.35
N GLN A 66 -8.01 5.97 13.49
CA GLN A 66 -8.12 4.54 13.74
C GLN A 66 -6.76 3.85 13.86
N TRP A 67 -5.67 4.61 13.89
CA TRP A 67 -4.31 4.10 13.97
C TRP A 67 -3.72 4.28 15.36
N ASN A 68 -3.80 3.22 16.16
CA ASN A 68 -3.12 3.11 17.46
C ASN A 68 -1.95 2.11 17.37
N PRO A 69 -0.97 2.15 18.30
CA PRO A 69 0.00 1.08 18.45
C PRO A 69 -0.69 -0.30 18.48
N GLY A 70 -0.19 -1.24 17.65
CA GLY A 70 -0.78 -2.60 17.54
C GLY A 70 -2.05 -2.72 16.70
N SER A 71 -2.56 -1.64 16.08
CA SER A 71 -3.80 -1.69 15.26
C SER A 71 -3.65 -2.49 13.97
N ILE A 72 -2.41 -2.72 13.52
CA ILE A 72 -2.09 -3.48 12.32
C ILE A 72 -1.44 -4.78 12.74
N GLN A 73 -2.03 -5.90 12.35
CA GLN A 73 -1.46 -7.23 12.54
C GLN A 73 -0.81 -7.67 11.23
N ALA A 74 0.43 -8.15 11.29
CA ALA A 74 1.13 -8.73 10.15
C ALA A 74 1.47 -10.19 10.46
N ASN A 75 0.93 -11.12 9.68
CA ASN A 75 1.12 -12.56 9.88
C ASN A 75 1.56 -13.22 8.58
N ARG A 76 2.58 -14.09 8.65
CA ARG A 76 2.99 -14.92 7.51
C ARG A 76 1.93 -16.00 7.27
N THR A 77 1.53 -16.18 6.02
CA THR A 77 0.58 -17.21 5.60
C THR A 77 1.32 -18.51 5.25
N ARG A 78 0.58 -19.62 5.12
CA ARG A 78 1.14 -20.94 4.79
C ARG A 78 1.83 -20.98 3.43
N ASP A 79 1.38 -20.16 2.49
CA ASP A 79 1.94 -20.01 1.14
C ASP A 79 3.09 -18.99 1.07
N SER A 80 3.72 -18.66 2.20
CA SER A 80 4.82 -17.68 2.27
C SER A 80 4.45 -16.31 1.71
N ARG A 81 3.25 -15.82 2.03
CA ARG A 81 2.87 -14.40 1.84
C ARG A 81 2.73 -13.73 3.21
N VAL A 82 2.53 -12.42 3.22
CA VAL A 82 2.29 -11.67 4.46
C VAL A 82 0.91 -11.03 4.41
N ARG A 83 0.06 -11.40 5.35
CA ARG A 83 -1.27 -10.83 5.54
C ARG A 83 -1.21 -9.70 6.54
N PHE A 84 -1.56 -8.50 6.09
CA PHE A 84 -1.78 -7.32 6.93
C PHE A 84 -3.26 -7.18 7.21
N ARG A 85 -3.63 -6.97 8.47
CA ARG A 85 -5.02 -6.76 8.90
C ARG A 85 -5.14 -5.52 9.76
N HIS A 86 -6.18 -4.73 9.50
CA HIS A 86 -6.64 -3.63 10.34
C HIS A 86 -8.16 -3.75 10.50
N ARG A 87 -8.62 -3.96 11.74
CA ARG A 87 -10.03 -4.21 12.06
C ARG A 87 -10.61 -5.36 11.21
N HIS A 88 -11.59 -5.07 10.36
CA HIS A 88 -12.28 -6.05 9.50
C HIS A 88 -11.69 -6.12 8.08
N ALA A 89 -10.67 -5.31 7.77
CA ALA A 89 -10.07 -5.23 6.46
C ALA A 89 -8.67 -5.84 6.46
N GLU A 90 -8.29 -6.45 5.34
CA GLU A 90 -7.00 -7.09 5.18
C GLU A 90 -6.48 -7.01 3.74
N ILE A 91 -5.17 -7.11 3.60
CA ILE A 91 -4.45 -7.24 2.34
C ILE A 91 -3.35 -8.28 2.48
N VAL A 92 -3.08 -9.02 1.42
CA VAL A 92 -2.00 -10.02 1.38
C VAL A 92 -0.97 -9.57 0.37
N LEU A 93 0.26 -9.36 0.82
CA LEU A 93 1.41 -9.01 -0.01
C LEU A 93 2.35 -10.21 -0.15
N SER A 94 3.24 -10.18 -1.14
CA SER A 94 4.28 -11.19 -1.33
C SER A 94 5.18 -11.25 -0.09
N ALA A 95 5.77 -12.39 0.26
CA ALA A 95 6.88 -12.34 1.21
C ALA A 95 8.09 -11.69 0.52
N ARG A 96 8.69 -10.75 1.23
CA ARG A 96 9.99 -10.19 0.87
C ARG A 96 11.10 -11.11 1.35
#